data_AF-A0A7W0UZS9-F1
#
_entry.id   AF-A0A7W0UZS9-F1
#
_cell.length_a   1.000
_cell.length_b   1.000
_cell.length_c   1.000
_cell.angle_alpha   90.00
_cell.angle_beta   90.00
_cell.angle_gamma   90.00
#
_symmetry.space_group_name_H-M   'P 1'
#
loop_
_entity.id
_entity.type
_entity.pdbx_description
1 polymer ?
#
loop_
_entity_poly.entity_id
_entity_poly.type
_entity_poly.pdbx_seq_one_letter_code
_entity_poly.pdbx_strand_id
1 'polypeptide(L)'
;MSPFGYLKWPEMRPVALELIARMNEGHGRNLFSIPVADFVGVFAPDAPAAEMEKVVRRGDIHFTADSPSSGTFALTEGEMATFDLGRDGLVLRVPSRMSGRYEVRPDAFHIEFNKSESLEGCKRILLLICNPVISINVSSERVDIRLPNKIFDLCVEF
;
A
#
# COMPACT_ATOMS: atom_id res chain seq x y z
N MET A 1 15.75 2.12 16.50
CA MET A 1 16.07 0.78 16.00
C MET A 1 15.14 -0.20 16.71
N SER A 2 14.17 -0.76 15.99
CA SER A 2 13.22 -1.75 16.52
C SER A 2 13.83 -3.16 16.39
N PRO A 3 13.56 -4.11 17.29
CA PRO A 3 14.18 -5.44 17.30
C PRO A 3 13.58 -6.43 16.28
N PHE A 4 12.67 -5.99 15.41
CA PHE A 4 12.15 -6.79 14.30
C PHE A 4 12.99 -6.48 13.07
N GLY A 5 13.79 -7.46 12.63
CA GLY A 5 14.66 -7.33 11.47
C GLY A 5 13.86 -6.97 10.22
N TYR A 6 14.45 -6.13 9.38
CA TYR A 6 13.97 -5.84 8.03
C TYR A 6 13.58 -7.14 7.33
N LEU A 7 12.36 -7.23 6.80
CA LEU A 7 12.03 -8.32 5.90
C LEU A 7 12.81 -8.08 4.62
N LYS A 8 13.49 -9.12 4.11
CA LYS A 8 14.10 -9.06 2.79
C LYS A 8 13.15 -9.69 1.79
N TRP A 9 12.73 -8.90 0.80
CA TRP A 9 11.85 -9.36 -0.27
C TRP A 9 12.29 -8.75 -1.61
N PRO A 10 13.40 -9.22 -2.19
CA PRO A 10 13.98 -8.65 -3.42
C PRO A 10 13.00 -8.63 -4.61
N GLU A 11 12.08 -9.59 -4.66
CA GLU A 11 11.04 -9.73 -5.67
C GLU A 11 10.07 -8.54 -5.71
N MET A 12 9.94 -7.79 -4.61
CA MET A 12 9.14 -6.56 -4.57
C MET A 12 9.77 -5.41 -5.35
N ARG A 13 11.09 -5.42 -5.56
CA ARG A 13 11.83 -4.33 -6.21
C ARG A 13 11.28 -3.93 -7.58
N PRO A 14 11.11 -4.84 -8.56
CA PRO A 14 10.55 -4.47 -9.86
C PRO A 14 9.15 -3.85 -9.75
N VAL A 15 8.29 -4.40 -8.87
CA VAL A 15 6.92 -3.90 -8.67
C VAL A 15 6.93 -2.51 -8.04
N ALA A 16 7.80 -2.27 -7.06
CA ALA A 16 7.95 -0.97 -6.43
C ALA A 16 8.45 0.09 -7.41
N LEU A 17 9.47 -0.23 -8.21
CA LEU A 17 10.01 0.67 -9.24
C LEU A 17 8.97 1.00 -10.31
N GLU A 18 8.18 0.02 -10.74
CA GLU A 18 7.08 0.24 -11.68
C GLU A 18 6.02 1.15 -11.09
N LEU A 19 5.63 0.93 -9.83
CA LEU A 19 4.63 1.77 -9.16
C LEU A 19 5.15 3.21 -8.96
N ILE A 20 6.43 3.39 -8.61
CA ILE A 20 7.06 4.72 -8.54
C ILE A 20 7.01 5.44 -9.89
N ALA A 21 7.31 4.74 -10.98
CA ALA A 21 7.26 5.30 -12.33
C ALA A 21 5.83 5.73 -12.70
N ARG A 22 4.84 4.86 -12.44
CA ARG A 22 3.41 5.15 -12.68
C ARG A 22 2.92 6.35 -11.85
N MET A 23 3.33 6.45 -10.58
CA MET A 23 2.99 7.59 -9.72
C MET A 23 3.57 8.90 -10.27
N ASN A 24 4.85 8.91 -10.69
CA ASN A 24 5.50 10.09 -11.25
C ASN A 24 4.88 10.49 -12.61
N GLU A 25 4.66 9.53 -13.49
CA GLU A 25 4.02 9.77 -14.79
C GLU A 25 2.58 10.29 -14.61
N GLY A 26 1.81 9.63 -13.75
CA GLY A 26 0.43 10.00 -13.43
C GLY A 26 0.34 11.39 -12.82
N HIS A 27 1.22 11.71 -11.88
CA HIS A 27 1.27 13.04 -11.26
C HIS A 27 1.50 14.15 -12.29
N GLY A 28 2.38 13.91 -13.28
CA GLY A 28 2.61 14.85 -14.39
C GLY A 28 1.37 15.15 -15.25
N ARG A 29 0.31 14.32 -15.15
CA ARG A 29 -0.98 14.51 -15.85
C ARG A 29 -2.06 15.16 -14.97
N ASN A 30 -1.75 15.51 -13.72
CA ASN A 30 -2.64 16.06 -12.69
C ASN A 30 -3.81 15.16 -12.23
N LEU A 31 -4.32 14.27 -13.07
CA LEU A 31 -5.39 13.33 -12.74
C LEU A 31 -5.04 11.95 -13.31
N PHE A 32 -5.03 10.93 -12.46
CA PHE A 32 -4.72 9.56 -12.86
C PHE A 32 -5.36 8.54 -11.93
N SER A 33 -5.30 7.27 -12.34
CA SER A 33 -5.85 6.14 -11.59
C SER A 33 -4.82 5.02 -11.52
N ILE A 34 -4.78 4.32 -10.39
CA ILE A 34 -4.01 3.08 -10.22
C ILE A 34 -4.96 2.00 -9.71
N PRO A 35 -5.01 0.81 -10.35
CA PRO A 35 -5.78 -0.31 -9.82
C PRO A 35 -5.35 -0.62 -8.38
N VAL A 36 -6.32 -0.83 -7.48
CA VAL A 36 -6.00 -1.17 -6.08
C VAL A 36 -5.12 -2.42 -6.02
N ALA A 37 -5.35 -3.38 -6.91
CA ALA A 37 -4.55 -4.60 -7.01
C ALA A 37 -3.06 -4.31 -7.27
N ASP A 38 -2.74 -3.35 -8.14
CA ASP A 38 -1.36 -2.96 -8.44
C ASP A 38 -0.72 -2.24 -7.24
N PHE A 39 -1.50 -1.38 -6.56
CA PHE A 39 -1.04 -0.67 -5.36
C PHE A 39 -0.71 -1.65 -4.23
N VAL A 40 -1.58 -2.62 -3.96
CA VAL A 40 -1.35 -3.59 -2.89
C VAL A 40 -0.40 -4.72 -3.28
N GLY A 41 -0.23 -4.97 -4.58
CA GLY A 41 0.71 -5.96 -5.11
C GLY A 41 2.15 -5.69 -4.71
N VAL A 42 2.51 -4.43 -4.42
CA VAL A 42 3.80 -4.09 -3.82
C VAL A 42 4.01 -4.81 -2.49
N PHE A 43 2.97 -5.05 -1.69
CA PHE A 43 3.08 -5.76 -0.40
C PHE A 43 2.94 -7.27 -0.54
N ALA A 44 2.65 -7.76 -1.75
CA ALA A 44 2.16 -9.10 -1.99
C ALA A 44 2.57 -9.64 -3.37
N PRO A 45 3.85 -9.58 -3.79
CA PRO A 45 4.26 -9.99 -5.13
C PRO A 45 3.92 -11.46 -5.43
N ASP A 46 3.86 -12.29 -4.39
CA ASP A 46 3.56 -13.73 -4.49
C ASP A 46 2.14 -14.08 -3.98
N ALA A 47 1.25 -13.08 -3.82
CA ALA A 47 -0.12 -13.34 -3.40
C ALA A 47 -0.84 -14.29 -4.38
N PRO A 48 -1.57 -15.30 -3.89
CA PRO A 48 -2.31 -16.20 -4.77
C PRO A 48 -3.28 -15.43 -5.67
N ALA A 49 -3.39 -15.83 -6.94
CA ALA A 49 -4.28 -15.15 -7.90
C ALA A 49 -5.74 -15.05 -7.40
N ALA A 50 -6.25 -16.10 -6.77
CA ALA A 50 -7.59 -16.13 -6.18
C ALA A 50 -7.76 -15.13 -5.00
N GLU A 51 -6.68 -14.79 -4.30
CA GLU A 51 -6.69 -13.76 -3.26
C GLU A 51 -6.68 -12.35 -3.90
N MET A 52 -5.89 -12.16 -4.95
CA MET A 52 -5.83 -10.90 -5.70
C MET A 52 -7.12 -10.57 -6.46
N GLU A 53 -7.87 -11.57 -6.94
CA GLU A 53 -9.18 -11.38 -7.57
C GLU A 53 -10.18 -10.65 -6.67
N LYS A 54 -10.10 -10.85 -5.34
CA LYS A 54 -10.94 -10.14 -4.37
C LYS A 54 -10.66 -8.64 -4.36
N VAL A 55 -9.39 -8.28 -4.59
CA VAL A 55 -8.92 -6.90 -4.61
C VAL A 55 -9.21 -6.23 -5.95
N VAL A 56 -9.09 -6.96 -7.07
CA VAL A 56 -9.39 -6.44 -8.42
C VAL A 56 -10.81 -5.85 -8.49
N ARG A 57 -11.78 -6.46 -7.79
CA ARG A 57 -13.16 -5.96 -7.73
C ARG A 57 -13.31 -4.61 -7.03
N ARG A 58 -12.31 -4.13 -6.30
CA ARG A 58 -12.32 -2.80 -5.69
C ARG A 58 -12.16 -1.67 -6.71
N GLY A 59 -11.67 -1.98 -7.90
CA GLY A 59 -11.43 -0.99 -8.95
C GLY A 59 -10.18 -0.16 -8.67
N ASP A 60 -10.27 1.13 -8.99
CA ASP A 60 -9.11 2.02 -9.06
C ASP A 60 -9.08 3.03 -7.92
N ILE A 61 -7.88 3.32 -7.46
CA ILE A 61 -7.58 4.48 -6.63
C ILE A 61 -7.41 5.67 -7.58
N HIS A 62 -8.20 6.71 -7.39
CA HIS A 62 -8.12 7.96 -8.15
C HIS A 62 -7.23 8.96 -7.44
N PHE A 63 -6.29 9.56 -8.16
CA PHE A 63 -5.32 10.52 -7.65
C PHE A 63 -5.49 11.87 -8.35
N THR A 64 -5.46 12.94 -7.58
CA THR A 64 -5.54 14.32 -8.07
C THR A 64 -4.37 15.13 -7.51
N ALA A 65 -3.50 15.65 -8.37
CA ALA A 65 -2.43 16.57 -7.97
C ALA A 65 -3.03 17.93 -7.57
N ASP A 66 -2.57 18.46 -6.44
CA ASP A 66 -2.94 19.80 -5.96
C ASP A 66 -1.73 20.73 -5.77
N SER A 67 -0.53 20.22 -6.08
CA SER A 67 0.75 20.93 -5.96
C SER A 67 1.82 20.27 -6.87
N PRO A 68 3.01 20.86 -7.03
CA PRO A 68 4.06 20.32 -7.92
C PRO A 68 4.64 18.95 -7.54
N SER A 69 4.38 18.47 -6.32
CA SER A 69 4.91 17.19 -5.83
C SER A 69 3.94 16.44 -4.93
N SER A 70 2.71 16.90 -4.76
CA SER A 70 1.73 16.25 -3.87
C SER A 70 0.30 16.38 -4.39
N GLY A 71 -0.57 15.58 -3.81
CA GLY A 71 -1.99 15.59 -4.12
C GLY A 71 -2.82 14.80 -3.13
N THR A 72 -4.05 14.54 -3.52
CA THR A 72 -5.00 13.70 -2.79
C THR A 72 -5.32 12.44 -3.57
N PHE A 73 -5.78 11.42 -2.87
CA PHE A 73 -6.29 10.21 -3.51
C PHE A 73 -7.56 9.72 -2.83
N ALA A 74 -8.37 9.00 -3.59
CA ALA A 74 -9.59 8.37 -3.09
C ALA A 74 -9.88 7.06 -3.84
N LEU A 75 -10.32 6.07 -3.10
CA LEU A 75 -10.98 4.86 -3.58
C LEU A 75 -12.45 4.95 -3.20
N THR A 76 -13.32 4.83 -4.21
CA THR A 76 -14.78 4.92 -4.04
C THR A 76 -15.31 3.80 -3.14
N GLU A 77 -16.48 4.06 -2.54
CA GLU A 77 -17.17 3.11 -1.68
C GLU A 77 -17.41 1.76 -2.38
N GLY A 78 -17.18 0.67 -1.65
CA GLY A 78 -17.54 -0.68 -2.08
C GLY A 78 -17.28 -1.73 -1.01
N GLU A 79 -17.34 -3.01 -1.39
CA GLU A 79 -17.17 -4.13 -0.47
C GLU A 79 -15.75 -4.16 0.11
N MET A 80 -15.59 -4.41 1.41
CA MET A 80 -14.27 -4.61 2.00
C MET A 80 -13.62 -5.87 1.43
N ALA A 81 -12.33 -5.79 1.10
CA ALA A 81 -11.57 -6.95 0.63
C ALA A 81 -10.47 -7.30 1.62
N THR A 82 -10.42 -8.55 2.08
CA THR A 82 -9.35 -9.08 2.91
C THR A 82 -8.63 -10.16 2.13
N PHE A 83 -7.30 -10.11 2.09
CA PHE A 83 -6.49 -11.07 1.36
C PHE A 83 -5.20 -11.42 2.10
N ASP A 84 -4.80 -12.67 1.97
CA ASP A 84 -3.58 -13.20 2.58
C ASP A 84 -2.36 -12.89 1.71
N LEU A 85 -1.26 -12.45 2.33
CA LEU A 85 -0.02 -12.13 1.63
C LEU A 85 0.83 -13.38 1.36
N GLY A 86 0.38 -14.56 1.78
CA GLY A 86 1.06 -15.84 1.57
C GLY A 86 2.26 -16.07 2.48
N ARG A 87 2.46 -15.23 3.50
CA ARG A 87 3.67 -15.25 4.34
C ARG A 87 3.38 -14.92 5.80
N ASP A 88 3.84 -15.79 6.70
CA ASP A 88 3.85 -15.57 8.16
C ASP A 88 2.51 -15.11 8.77
N GLY A 89 1.40 -15.51 8.15
CA GLY A 89 0.04 -15.11 8.56
C GLY A 89 -0.25 -13.62 8.37
N LEU A 90 0.51 -12.91 7.54
CA LEU A 90 0.26 -11.52 7.19
C LEU A 90 -0.92 -11.43 6.23
N VAL A 91 -1.84 -10.53 6.55
CA VAL A 91 -3.08 -10.31 5.83
C VAL A 91 -3.22 -8.80 5.65
N LEU A 92 -3.74 -8.37 4.50
CA LEU A 92 -4.05 -6.97 4.27
C LEU A 92 -5.55 -6.83 4.03
N ARG A 93 -6.14 -5.78 4.60
CA ARG A 93 -7.54 -5.43 4.39
C ARG A 93 -7.66 -4.09 3.69
N VAL A 94 -8.29 -4.10 2.51
CA VAL A 94 -8.74 -2.91 1.81
C VAL A 94 -10.11 -2.50 2.39
N PRO A 95 -10.24 -1.28 2.93
CA PRO A 95 -11.49 -0.80 3.50
C PRO A 95 -12.56 -0.55 2.41
N SER A 96 -13.79 -0.32 2.86
CA SER A 96 -14.90 0.05 1.96
C SER A 96 -14.66 1.38 1.27
N ARG A 97 -13.95 2.30 1.93
CA ARG A 97 -13.47 3.58 1.38
C ARG A 97 -12.04 3.80 1.83
N MET A 98 -11.22 4.35 0.94
CA MET A 98 -9.84 4.71 1.25
C MET A 98 -9.56 6.12 0.74
N SER A 99 -8.89 6.97 1.50
CA SER A 99 -8.47 8.28 1.00
C SER A 99 -7.31 8.85 1.80
N GLY A 100 -6.71 9.91 1.28
CA GLY A 100 -5.61 10.57 1.97
C GLY A 100 -4.84 11.53 1.07
N ARG A 101 -3.57 11.76 1.44
CA ARG A 101 -2.63 12.56 0.68
C ARG A 101 -1.49 11.70 0.15
N TYR A 102 -0.92 12.12 -0.96
CA TYR A 102 0.28 11.52 -1.51
C TYR A 102 1.34 12.58 -1.81
N GLU A 103 2.61 12.19 -1.77
CA GLU A 103 3.74 12.98 -2.22
C GLU A 103 4.60 12.13 -3.17
N VAL A 104 5.03 12.70 -4.30
CA VAL A 104 5.95 12.06 -5.25
C VAL A 104 7.34 12.67 -5.17
N ARG A 105 8.34 11.81 -5.32
CA ARG A 105 9.76 12.13 -5.43
C ARG A 105 10.32 11.36 -6.64
N PRO A 106 11.49 11.76 -7.19
CA PRO A 106 12.04 11.14 -8.40
C PRO A 106 12.17 9.61 -8.32
N ASP A 107 12.48 9.08 -7.15
CA ASP A 107 12.74 7.66 -6.89
C ASP A 107 11.90 7.08 -5.75
N ALA A 108 10.82 7.78 -5.35
CA ALA A 108 9.99 7.38 -4.24
C ALA A 108 8.59 8.01 -4.30
N PHE A 109 7.66 7.48 -3.52
CA PHE A 109 6.44 8.18 -3.18
C PHE A 109 6.01 7.87 -1.74
N HIS A 110 5.24 8.78 -1.17
CA HIS A 110 4.67 8.66 0.15
C HIS A 110 3.14 8.74 0.07
N ILE A 111 2.45 7.91 0.86
CA ILE A 111 1.01 7.92 1.04
C ILE A 111 0.73 8.08 2.52
N GLU A 112 -0.11 9.05 2.88
CA GLU A 112 -0.66 9.22 4.23
C GLU A 112 -2.18 9.07 4.15
N PHE A 113 -2.74 8.16 4.97
CA PHE A 113 -4.17 7.87 4.96
C PHE A 113 -4.94 8.81 5.88
N ASN A 114 -6.17 9.14 5.49
CA ASN A 114 -7.14 9.76 6.38
C ASN A 114 -7.57 8.79 7.48
N LYS A 115 -7.89 9.34 8.65
CA LYS A 115 -8.34 8.55 9.80
C LYS A 115 -9.58 7.72 9.44
N SER A 116 -9.55 6.43 9.75
CA SER A 116 -10.62 5.46 9.46
C SER A 116 -10.87 5.17 7.98
N GLU A 117 -10.04 5.70 7.07
CA GLU A 117 -10.08 5.43 5.62
C GLU A 117 -8.71 4.91 5.14
N SER A 118 -8.10 4.08 5.97
CA SER A 118 -6.79 3.48 5.74
C SER A 118 -6.90 2.00 5.38
N LEU A 119 -5.90 1.49 4.66
CA LEU A 119 -5.62 0.05 4.67
C LEU A 119 -5.45 -0.44 6.10
N GLU A 120 -5.63 -1.75 6.31
CA GLU A 120 -5.24 -2.36 7.57
C GLU A 120 -4.23 -3.48 7.35
N GLY A 121 -3.13 -3.41 8.09
CA GLY A 121 -2.19 -4.49 8.23
C GLY A 121 -2.66 -5.42 9.33
N CYS A 122 -2.93 -6.68 8.97
CA CYS A 122 -3.40 -7.69 9.89
C CYS A 122 -2.36 -8.81 10.05
N LYS A 123 -2.26 -9.37 11.26
CA LYS A 123 -1.45 -10.56 11.53
C LYS A 123 -2.30 -11.64 12.18
N ARG A 124 -2.24 -12.84 11.63
CA ARG A 124 -2.94 -14.01 12.13
C ARG A 124 -2.05 -14.74 13.15
N ILE A 125 -2.33 -14.51 14.44
CA ILE A 125 -1.70 -15.22 15.58
C ILE A 125 -2.82 -15.74 16.48
N LEU A 126 -3.26 -16.99 16.29
CA LEU A 126 -4.46 -17.58 16.91
C LEU A 126 -5.80 -16.89 16.56
N LEU A 127 -5.81 -15.56 16.47
CA LEU A 127 -6.88 -14.67 16.00
C LEU A 127 -6.31 -13.66 15.01
N LEU A 128 -7.18 -13.00 14.22
CA LEU A 128 -6.77 -11.94 13.29
C LEU A 128 -6.69 -10.61 14.05
N ILE A 129 -5.50 -10.04 14.16
CA ILE A 129 -5.27 -8.73 14.78
C ILE A 129 -4.96 -7.73 13.67
N CYS A 130 -5.82 -6.72 13.49
CA CYS A 130 -5.70 -5.70 12.46
C CYS A 130 -5.37 -4.33 13.06
N ASN A 131 -4.48 -3.60 12.39
CA ASN A 131 -4.12 -2.23 12.76
C ASN A 131 -4.25 -1.33 11.51
N PRO A 132 -4.81 -0.11 11.65
CA PRO A 132 -4.93 0.82 10.53
C PRO A 132 -3.56 1.32 10.10
N VAL A 133 -3.23 1.23 8.82
CA VAL A 133 -2.01 1.77 8.23
C VAL A 133 -2.07 3.29 8.25
N ILE A 134 -1.10 3.94 8.89
CA ILE A 134 -1.03 5.40 8.95
C ILE A 134 -0.46 5.93 7.64
N SER A 135 0.66 5.35 7.22
CA SER A 135 1.34 5.80 6.01
C SER A 135 2.21 4.72 5.41
N ILE A 136 2.51 4.89 4.11
CA ILE A 136 3.36 4.01 3.33
C ILE A 136 4.38 4.87 2.62
N ASN A 137 5.66 4.51 2.70
CA ASN A 137 6.73 5.11 1.93
C ASN A 137 7.35 4.02 1.05
N VAL A 138 7.31 4.21 -0.27
CA VAL A 138 7.92 3.29 -1.23
C VAL A 138 9.08 4.03 -1.88
N SER A 139 10.29 3.49 -1.77
CA SER A 139 11.48 3.99 -2.46
C SER A 139 12.09 2.91 -3.35
N SER A 140 13.12 3.28 -4.10
CA SER A 140 13.94 2.36 -4.90
C SER A 140 14.69 1.29 -4.08
N GLU A 141 14.73 1.43 -2.76
CA GLU A 141 15.50 0.57 -1.85
C GLU A 141 14.62 -0.24 -0.88
N ARG A 142 13.46 0.30 -0.49
CA ARG A 142 12.61 -0.30 0.55
C ARG A 142 11.16 0.18 0.51
N VAL A 143 10.32 -0.54 1.23
CA VAL A 143 8.96 -0.15 1.58
C VAL A 143 8.82 -0.05 3.09
N ASP A 144 8.41 1.12 3.58
CA ASP A 144 8.09 1.36 4.98
C ASP A 144 6.58 1.51 5.17
N ILE A 145 5.97 0.64 5.97
CA ILE A 145 4.57 0.70 6.36
C ILE A 145 4.50 1.07 7.84
N ARG A 146 3.93 2.24 8.11
CA ARG A 146 3.78 2.76 9.47
C ARG A 146 2.41 2.41 10.04
N LEU A 147 2.40 1.85 11.24
CA LEU A 147 1.19 1.50 12.00
C LEU A 147 1.19 2.28 13.34
N PRO A 148 0.04 2.37 14.06
CA PRO A 148 -0.05 3.08 15.33
C PRO A 148 0.89 2.49 16.39
N ASN A 149 1.13 1.18 16.30
CA ASN A 149 1.99 0.43 17.20
C ASN A 149 3.27 0.00 16.47
N LYS A 150 4.42 0.49 16.94
CA LYS A 150 5.76 0.17 16.39
C LYS A 150 6.10 -1.32 16.30
N ILE A 151 5.38 -2.17 17.03
CA ILE A 151 5.54 -3.62 17.01
C ILE A 151 5.16 -4.22 15.65
N PHE A 152 4.30 -3.55 14.89
CA PHE A 152 3.82 -4.02 13.60
C PHE A 152 4.41 -3.25 12.41
N ASP A 153 5.18 -2.18 12.65
CA ASP A 153 5.83 -1.42 11.57
C ASP A 153 6.61 -2.40 10.68
N LEU A 154 6.28 -2.38 9.39
CA LEU A 154 6.86 -3.27 8.40
C LEU A 154 7.86 -2.47 7.58
N CYS A 155 9.13 -2.83 7.65
CA CYS A 155 10.12 -2.35 6.69
C CYS A 155 10.59 -3.54 5.87
N VAL A 156 10.41 -3.43 4.55
CA VAL A 156 10.84 -4.44 3.60
C VAL A 156 11.96 -3.86 2.74
N GLU A 157 13.14 -4.42 2.85
CA GLU A 157 14.31 -4.08 2.02
C GLU A 157 14.36 -5.01 0.79
N PHE A 158 14.81 -4.45 -0.33
CA PHE A 158 15.01 -5.18 -1.58
C PHE A 158 16.43 -5.76 -1.73
#